data_AF-A0A4Q5YUD9-F1
#
_entry.id   AF-A0A4Q5YUD9-F1
#
_cell.length_a   1.000
_cell.length_b   1.000
_cell.length_c   1.000
_cell.angle_alpha   90.00
_cell.angle_beta   90.00
_cell.angle_gamma   90.00
#
_symmetry.space_group_name_H-M   'P 1'
#
loop_
_entity.id
_entity.type
_entity.pdbx_description
1 polymer ?
#
loop_
_entity_poly.entity_id
_entity_poly.type
_entity_poly.pdbx_seq_one_letter_code
_entity_poly.pdbx_strand_id
1 'polypeptide(L)'
;AYFQYFIRSGYRAQDAESKEVDRYGQTRFFMNNLIGIVEDGRLVRAWGTQRDVTDQKKAEDQLREREARYRGLFETMEQGFCVIEVIFNEDDKPVDYRFVEVNPVFSKHTGLQDAVGRTARELLPGLEPHWFDIYGKVAATGVPARFTEGSDSMGRWFDVYAFSLGNPGTRQVALLFSDITERKRTEIILRESEMRFQNLVREATVGIVLLTGPEMKVEIANEAYGQLIDRTPAELLGRELFTIIPDTEAYFRPIIKQVFDTGAPYYLYDAPYTINKDGKVIEGYLNAVYQPYRDQDRKVSGVLILCNDVTESMKARQALEESEAKFRTLSETLPELVWMTNENGEQEYASSKWEEYTGIAPASDETWAQIVHPADLAAISEAWKSSLETGRFYRFEVRLKNR
;
A
#
# COMPACT_ATOMS: atom_id res chain seq x y z
N ALA A 1 57.22 38.41 -24.29
CA ALA A 1 57.49 37.21 -23.48
C ALA A 1 58.59 36.33 -24.09
N TYR A 2 58.44 35.88 -25.33
CA TYR A 2 59.41 34.99 -26.01
C TYR A 2 60.86 35.53 -26.10
N PHE A 3 61.06 36.78 -26.53
CA PHE A 3 62.42 37.36 -26.62
C PHE A 3 63.11 37.52 -25.25
N GLN A 4 62.35 37.71 -24.18
CA GLN A 4 62.91 37.76 -22.82
C GLN A 4 63.37 36.37 -22.36
N TYR A 5 62.63 35.32 -22.73
CA TYR A 5 63.06 33.93 -22.54
C TYR A 5 64.36 33.66 -23.29
N PHE A 6 64.43 34.02 -24.58
CA PHE A 6 65.65 33.88 -25.39
C PHE A 6 66.88 34.55 -24.74
N ILE A 7 66.74 35.77 -24.22
CA ILE A 7 67.83 36.48 -23.53
C ILE A 7 68.24 35.76 -22.23
N ARG A 8 67.28 35.31 -21.42
CA ARG A 8 67.56 34.61 -20.15
C ARG A 8 68.17 33.23 -20.33
N SER A 9 67.87 32.57 -21.45
CA SER A 9 68.38 31.23 -21.81
C SER A 9 69.77 31.27 -22.45
N GLY A 10 70.53 32.36 -22.27
CA GLY A 10 71.86 32.52 -22.88
C GLY A 10 71.82 32.62 -24.39
N TYR A 11 70.78 33.27 -24.94
CA TYR A 11 70.54 33.42 -26.37
C TYR A 11 70.39 32.09 -27.11
N ARG A 12 69.78 31.09 -26.46
CA ARG A 12 69.33 29.86 -27.10
C ARG A 12 67.88 29.58 -26.72
N ALA A 13 67.01 29.48 -27.70
CA ALA A 13 65.62 29.06 -27.51
C ALA A 13 65.35 27.91 -28.47
N GLN A 14 64.95 26.77 -27.91
CA GLN A 14 64.54 25.59 -28.67
C GLN A 14 63.08 25.28 -28.35
N ASP A 15 62.31 24.95 -29.38
CA ASP A 15 60.88 24.60 -29.36
C ASP A 15 60.02 25.58 -28.54
N ALA A 16 60.39 26.87 -28.57
CA ALA A 16 59.75 27.85 -27.72
C ALA A 16 58.60 28.53 -28.46
N GLU A 17 57.42 28.47 -27.84
CA GLU A 17 56.17 28.97 -28.43
C GLU A 17 56.08 30.50 -28.35
N SER A 18 55.67 31.12 -29.45
CA SER A 18 55.22 32.52 -29.48
C SER A 18 53.77 32.61 -29.95
N LYS A 19 53.05 33.57 -29.38
CA LYS A 19 51.71 33.97 -29.80
C LYS A 19 51.83 35.35 -30.43
N GLU A 20 51.49 35.44 -31.71
CA GLU A 20 51.64 36.63 -32.52
C GLU A 20 50.32 36.94 -33.22
N VAL A 21 50.11 38.20 -33.62
CA VAL A 21 48.92 38.64 -34.33
C VAL A 21 49.34 39.02 -35.74
N ASP A 22 48.75 38.38 -36.74
CA ASP A 22 49.06 38.68 -38.13
C ASP A 22 48.46 40.02 -38.59
N ARG A 23 48.80 40.44 -39.82
CA ARG A 23 48.33 41.71 -40.41
C ARG A 23 46.81 41.83 -40.54
N TYR A 24 46.08 40.72 -40.41
CA TYR A 24 44.62 40.67 -40.47
C TYR A 24 43.98 40.61 -39.07
N GLY A 25 44.78 40.76 -38.01
CA GLY A 25 44.31 40.68 -36.64
C GLY A 25 44.11 39.24 -36.14
N GLN A 26 44.50 38.21 -36.89
CA GLN A 26 44.32 36.82 -36.47
C GLN A 26 45.48 36.38 -35.57
N THR A 27 45.13 35.71 -34.47
CA THR A 27 46.12 35.07 -33.60
C THR A 27 46.75 33.88 -34.30
N ARG A 28 48.08 33.86 -34.37
CA ARG A 28 48.90 32.74 -34.83
C ARG A 28 49.84 32.26 -33.74
N PHE A 29 50.10 30.96 -33.74
CA PHE A 29 51.03 30.30 -32.86
C PHE A 29 52.22 29.84 -33.67
N PHE A 30 53.42 30.19 -33.20
CA PHE A 30 54.65 29.80 -33.84
C PHE A 30 55.55 29.03 -32.89
N MET A 31 56.20 28.00 -33.44
CA MET A 31 57.28 27.28 -32.78
C MET A 31 58.60 27.83 -33.28
N ASN A 32 59.40 28.36 -32.34
CA ASN A 32 60.58 29.13 -32.67
C ASN A 32 61.84 28.46 -32.14
N ASN A 33 62.80 28.26 -33.03
CA ASN A 33 64.16 27.85 -32.72
C ASN A 33 65.10 29.02 -33.02
N LEU A 34 65.69 29.64 -32.00
CA LEU A 34 66.60 30.78 -32.15
C LEU A 34 67.94 30.50 -31.46
N ILE A 35 69.03 30.83 -32.14
CA ILE A 35 70.39 30.78 -31.62
C ILE A 35 71.06 32.13 -31.84
N GLY A 36 71.56 32.72 -30.77
CA GLY A 36 72.35 33.93 -30.77
C GLY A 36 73.84 33.64 -30.81
N ILE A 37 74.57 34.47 -31.55
CA ILE A 37 76.03 34.54 -31.59
C ILE A 37 76.44 35.74 -30.75
N VAL A 38 77.19 35.47 -29.68
CA VAL A 38 77.64 36.48 -28.72
C VAL A 38 79.14 36.67 -28.88
N GLU A 39 79.57 37.91 -29.11
CA GLU A 39 80.99 38.32 -29.14
C GLU A 39 81.18 39.43 -28.11
N ASP A 40 82.27 39.37 -27.33
CA ASP A 40 82.59 40.34 -26.26
C ASP A 40 81.43 40.63 -25.29
N GLY A 41 80.66 39.59 -24.95
CA GLY A 41 79.52 39.70 -24.04
C GLY A 41 78.29 40.41 -24.63
N ARG A 42 78.27 40.68 -25.94
CA ARG A 42 77.14 41.29 -26.65
C ARG A 42 76.60 40.37 -27.73
N LEU A 43 75.28 40.27 -27.82
CA LEU A 43 74.62 39.57 -28.92
C LEU A 43 74.88 40.34 -30.23
N VAL A 44 75.65 39.75 -31.15
CA VAL A 44 75.99 40.37 -32.44
C VAL A 44 75.03 39.90 -33.54
N ARG A 45 74.59 38.64 -33.50
CA ARG A 45 73.64 38.07 -34.47
C ARG A 45 72.71 37.07 -33.80
N ALA A 46 71.50 36.93 -34.34
CA ALA A 46 70.63 35.81 -34.03
C ALA A 46 70.12 35.22 -35.33
N TRP A 47 70.08 33.90 -35.42
CA TRP A 47 69.48 33.17 -36.53
C TRP A 47 68.53 32.12 -35.98
N GLY A 48 67.49 31.82 -36.73
CA GLY A 48 66.48 30.90 -36.26
C GLY A 48 65.46 30.53 -37.32
N THR A 49 64.65 29.53 -36.99
CA THR A 49 63.50 29.14 -37.77
C THR A 49 62.23 29.40 -36.98
N GLN A 50 61.19 29.78 -37.69
CA GLN A 50 59.86 29.96 -37.15
C GLN A 50 58.91 29.07 -37.97
N ARG A 51 58.22 28.15 -37.29
CA ARG A 51 57.23 27.26 -37.91
C ARG A 51 55.85 27.66 -37.43
N ASP A 52 54.93 27.92 -38.35
CA ASP A 52 53.52 28.11 -38.02
C ASP A 52 52.94 26.78 -37.53
N VAL A 53 52.47 26.77 -36.27
CA VAL A 53 51.84 25.63 -35.60
C VAL A 53 50.39 25.95 -35.20
N THR A 54 49.81 27.01 -35.78
CA THR A 54 48.48 27.49 -35.45
C THR A 54 47.41 26.42 -35.61
N ASP A 55 47.45 25.65 -36.70
CA ASP A 55 46.46 24.62 -37.00
C ASP A 55 46.56 23.44 -36.01
N GLN A 56 47.78 23.03 -35.67
CA GLN A 56 48.01 21.99 -34.66
C GLN A 56 47.52 22.44 -33.28
N LYS A 57 47.89 23.66 -32.86
CA LYS A 57 47.50 24.19 -31.55
C LYS A 57 45.98 24.34 -31.42
N LYS A 58 45.32 24.85 -32.47
CA LYS A 58 43.85 24.93 -32.52
C LYS A 58 43.21 23.55 -32.45
N ALA A 59 43.76 22.54 -33.12
CA ALA A 59 43.25 21.18 -33.06
C ALA A 59 43.42 20.54 -31.66
N GLU A 60 44.57 20.73 -31.03
CA GLU A 60 44.85 20.29 -29.65
C GLU A 60 43.92 20.97 -28.64
N ASP A 61 43.77 22.30 -28.73
CA ASP A 61 42.89 23.07 -27.85
C ASP A 61 41.42 22.66 -28.04
N GLN A 62 40.98 22.45 -29.29
CA GLN A 62 39.63 21.95 -29.57
C GLN A 62 39.40 20.54 -29.03
N LEU A 63 40.39 19.65 -29.13
CA LEU A 63 40.30 18.30 -28.58
C LEU A 63 40.20 18.37 -27.06
N ARG A 64 41.05 19.17 -26.41
CA ARG A 64 41.06 19.37 -24.97
C ARG A 64 39.75 19.98 -24.47
N GLU A 65 39.19 20.96 -25.18
CA GLU A 65 37.91 21.57 -24.86
C GLU A 65 36.76 20.55 -24.99
N ARG A 66 36.76 19.73 -26.05
CA ARG A 66 35.78 18.66 -26.24
C ARG A 66 35.88 17.60 -25.15
N GLU A 67 37.09 17.18 -24.77
CA GLU A 67 37.30 16.19 -23.71
C GLU A 67 36.87 16.75 -22.35
N ALA A 68 37.22 17.99 -22.03
CA ALA A 68 36.79 18.65 -20.80
C ALA A 68 35.27 18.81 -20.76
N ARG A 69 34.63 19.16 -21.88
CA ARG A 69 33.17 19.27 -21.99
C ARG A 69 32.49 17.91 -21.81
N TYR A 70 33.02 16.85 -22.44
CA TYR A 70 32.52 15.49 -22.28
C TYR A 70 32.61 15.05 -20.82
N ARG A 71 33.80 15.18 -20.21
CA ARG A 71 34.05 14.79 -18.83
C ARG A 71 33.14 15.55 -17.86
N GLY A 72 32.97 16.85 -18.06
CA GLY A 72 32.05 17.67 -17.26
C GLY A 72 30.61 17.18 -17.34
N LEU A 73 30.07 16.97 -18.54
CA LEU A 73 28.71 16.44 -18.71
C LEU A 73 28.58 15.04 -18.08
N PHE A 74 29.53 14.16 -18.35
CA PHE A 74 29.53 12.78 -17.87
C PHE A 74 29.57 12.67 -16.34
N GLU A 75 30.37 13.50 -15.67
CA GLU A 75 30.50 13.51 -14.20
C GLU A 75 29.31 14.19 -13.50
N THR A 76 28.68 15.18 -14.14
CA THR A 76 27.54 15.93 -13.58
C THR A 76 26.17 15.33 -13.89
N MET A 77 26.09 14.33 -14.76
CA MET A 77 24.83 13.64 -15.08
C MET A 77 24.20 13.06 -13.80
N GLU A 78 22.93 13.39 -13.55
CA GLU A 78 22.16 12.82 -12.44
C GLU A 78 21.65 11.40 -12.72
N GLN A 79 21.74 10.94 -13.96
CA GLN A 79 21.43 9.56 -14.34
C GLN A 79 22.67 8.68 -14.25
N GLY A 80 22.45 7.42 -13.89
CA GLY A 80 23.46 6.40 -14.05
C GLY A 80 23.73 6.21 -15.54
N PHE A 81 25.00 6.22 -15.91
CA PHE A 81 25.42 5.95 -17.28
C PHE A 81 26.50 4.89 -17.26
N CYS A 82 26.38 3.91 -18.15
CA CYS A 82 27.47 3.02 -18.47
C CYS A 82 27.46 2.58 -19.93
N VAL A 83 28.65 2.26 -20.44
CA VAL A 83 28.81 1.51 -21.69
C VAL A 83 29.18 0.09 -21.33
N ILE A 84 28.48 -0.86 -21.91
CA ILE A 84 28.73 -2.29 -21.75
C ILE A 84 29.08 -2.93 -23.09
N GLU A 85 29.91 -3.96 -23.05
CA GLU A 85 30.17 -4.84 -24.18
C GLU A 85 29.48 -6.18 -23.93
N VAL A 86 28.52 -6.55 -24.78
CA VAL A 86 27.72 -7.76 -24.59
C VAL A 86 28.50 -8.99 -25.09
N ILE A 87 28.59 -10.01 -24.23
CA ILE A 87 29.29 -11.26 -24.48
C ILE A 87 28.26 -12.29 -24.95
N PHE A 88 28.51 -12.87 -26.12
CA PHE A 88 27.68 -13.93 -26.70
C PHE A 88 28.43 -15.27 -26.69
N ASN A 89 27.69 -16.36 -26.57
CA ASN A 89 28.25 -17.71 -26.72
C ASN A 89 28.36 -18.13 -28.20
N GLU A 90 28.76 -19.38 -28.45
CA GLU A 90 28.91 -19.95 -29.80
C GLU A 90 27.58 -20.03 -30.58
N ASP A 91 26.44 -20.07 -29.88
CA ASP A 91 25.09 -20.07 -30.46
C ASP A 91 24.54 -18.65 -30.71
N ASP A 92 25.38 -17.62 -30.60
CA ASP A 92 25.02 -16.19 -30.71
C ASP A 92 23.93 -15.76 -29.69
N LYS A 93 23.91 -16.38 -28.50
CA LYS A 93 23.06 -15.98 -27.37
C LYS A 93 23.83 -15.08 -26.40
N PRO A 94 23.24 -13.97 -25.92
CA PRO A 94 23.86 -13.13 -24.91
C PRO A 94 23.93 -13.88 -23.58
N VAL A 95 25.12 -14.03 -23.02
CA VAL A 95 25.34 -14.78 -21.77
C VAL A 95 25.78 -13.88 -20.63
N ASP A 96 26.47 -12.79 -20.93
CA ASP A 96 26.99 -11.84 -19.95
C ASP A 96 27.30 -10.49 -20.63
N TYR A 97 27.74 -9.50 -19.88
CA TYR A 97 28.30 -8.27 -20.43
C TYR A 97 29.40 -7.70 -19.54
N ARG A 98 30.36 -7.00 -20.15
CA ARG A 98 31.48 -6.35 -19.47
C ARG A 98 31.24 -4.86 -19.40
N PHE A 99 31.47 -4.23 -18.25
CA PHE A 99 31.41 -2.77 -18.17
C PHE A 99 32.67 -2.17 -18.79
N VAL A 100 32.49 -1.32 -19.80
CA VAL A 100 33.58 -0.60 -20.50
C VAL A 100 33.80 0.76 -19.86
N GLU A 101 32.71 1.45 -19.52
CA GLU A 101 32.75 2.80 -18.98
C GLU A 101 31.56 2.98 -18.03
N VAL A 102 31.76 3.68 -16.92
CA VAL A 102 30.70 4.00 -15.94
C VAL A 102 30.88 5.43 -15.43
N ASN A 103 29.79 6.14 -15.17
CA ASN A 103 29.85 7.45 -14.53
C ASN A 103 29.76 7.34 -12.99
N PRO A 104 30.04 8.41 -12.23
CA PRO A 104 29.99 8.35 -10.76
C PRO A 104 28.60 7.96 -10.19
N VAL A 105 27.53 8.34 -10.88
CA VAL A 105 26.15 8.01 -10.45
C VAL A 105 25.83 6.53 -10.61
N PHE A 106 26.47 5.83 -11.56
CA PHE A 106 26.34 4.39 -11.72
C PHE A 106 26.49 3.66 -10.38
N SER A 107 27.60 3.90 -9.67
CA SER A 107 27.87 3.23 -8.40
C SER A 107 26.87 3.59 -7.30
N LYS A 108 26.31 4.80 -7.31
CA LYS A 108 25.27 5.21 -6.36
C LYS A 108 23.93 4.50 -6.62
N HIS A 109 23.58 4.32 -7.88
CA HIS A 109 22.31 3.70 -8.30
C HIS A 109 22.37 2.16 -8.28
N THR A 110 23.50 1.55 -8.66
CA THR A 110 23.63 0.08 -8.70
C THR A 110 24.24 -0.50 -7.44
N GLY A 111 24.97 0.30 -6.66
CA GLY A 111 25.78 -0.17 -5.52
C GLY A 111 27.09 -0.83 -5.92
N LEU A 112 27.37 -0.97 -7.23
CA LEU A 112 28.56 -1.63 -7.73
C LEU A 112 29.78 -0.70 -7.72
N GLN A 113 30.89 -1.22 -7.20
CA GLN A 113 32.19 -0.55 -7.17
C GLN A 113 33.16 -1.28 -8.11
N ASP A 114 34.14 -0.55 -8.65
CA ASP A 114 35.20 -1.08 -9.51
C ASP A 114 34.67 -1.93 -10.67
N ALA A 115 33.57 -1.49 -11.29
CA ALA A 115 32.85 -2.28 -12.30
C ALA A 115 33.58 -2.36 -13.64
N VAL A 116 34.33 -1.32 -14.01
CA VAL A 116 35.02 -1.22 -15.30
C VAL A 116 35.98 -2.40 -15.50
N GLY A 117 35.87 -3.07 -16.64
CA GLY A 117 36.66 -4.24 -17.03
C GLY A 117 36.11 -5.58 -16.55
N ARG A 118 35.20 -5.59 -15.57
CA ARG A 118 34.59 -6.80 -14.99
C ARG A 118 33.26 -7.13 -15.64
N THR A 119 32.83 -8.38 -15.53
CA THR A 119 31.52 -8.79 -16.05
C THR A 119 30.39 -8.63 -15.03
N ALA A 120 29.16 -8.54 -15.52
CA ALA A 120 27.99 -8.41 -14.67
C ALA A 120 27.83 -9.61 -13.73
N ARG A 121 28.08 -10.84 -14.22
CA ARG A 121 28.02 -12.04 -13.38
C ARG A 121 29.14 -12.14 -12.35
N GLU A 122 30.32 -11.58 -12.63
CA GLU A 122 31.41 -11.50 -11.65
C GLU A 122 31.07 -10.57 -10.48
N LEU A 123 30.32 -9.50 -10.75
CA LEU A 123 29.90 -8.53 -9.75
C LEU A 123 28.61 -8.96 -9.03
N LEU A 124 27.66 -9.53 -9.77
CA LEU A 124 26.35 -9.96 -9.30
C LEU A 124 26.02 -11.34 -9.89
N PRO A 125 26.44 -12.44 -9.24
CA PRO A 125 26.17 -13.79 -9.73
C PRO A 125 24.68 -14.14 -9.84
N GLY A 126 23.83 -13.48 -9.06
CA GLY A 126 22.37 -13.67 -9.04
C GLY A 126 21.59 -12.82 -10.04
N LEU A 127 22.27 -12.01 -10.86
CA LEU A 127 21.62 -11.05 -11.76
C LEU A 127 20.61 -11.74 -12.70
N GLU A 128 19.44 -11.13 -12.83
CA GLU A 128 18.31 -11.74 -13.51
C GLU A 128 18.56 -11.91 -15.03
N PRO A 129 18.17 -13.05 -15.65
CA PRO A 129 18.51 -13.34 -17.04
C PRO A 129 18.02 -12.31 -18.07
N HIS A 130 16.89 -11.65 -17.78
CA HIS A 130 16.25 -10.71 -18.69
C HIS A 130 17.14 -9.51 -19.05
N TRP A 131 18.07 -9.10 -18.16
CA TRP A 131 19.02 -8.03 -18.45
C TRP A 131 19.93 -8.39 -19.64
N PHE A 132 20.44 -9.63 -19.68
CA PHE A 132 21.29 -10.12 -20.78
C PHE A 132 20.51 -10.20 -22.08
N ASP A 133 19.26 -10.69 -22.02
CA ASP A 133 18.40 -10.82 -23.20
C ASP A 133 18.06 -9.47 -23.82
N ILE A 134 17.72 -8.47 -23.01
CA ILE A 134 17.37 -7.13 -23.50
C ILE A 134 18.60 -6.46 -24.11
N TYR A 135 19.72 -6.44 -23.40
CA TYR A 135 20.94 -5.78 -23.90
C TYR A 135 21.53 -6.50 -25.11
N GLY A 136 21.46 -7.84 -25.14
CA GLY A 136 21.86 -8.63 -26.31
C GLY A 136 21.02 -8.33 -27.54
N LYS A 137 19.69 -8.18 -27.40
CA LYS A 137 18.83 -7.75 -28.51
C LYS A 137 19.21 -6.37 -29.02
N VAL A 138 19.47 -5.40 -28.14
CA VAL A 138 19.91 -4.05 -28.53
C VAL A 138 21.26 -4.09 -29.24
N ALA A 139 22.22 -4.88 -28.74
CA ALA A 139 23.53 -5.07 -29.35
C ALA A 139 23.44 -5.72 -30.74
N ALA A 140 22.61 -6.74 -30.91
CA ALA A 140 22.49 -7.49 -32.16
C ALA A 140 21.68 -6.74 -33.23
N THR A 141 20.61 -6.05 -32.84
CA THR A 141 19.68 -5.41 -33.79
C THR A 141 19.95 -3.93 -34.02
N GLY A 142 20.61 -3.26 -33.07
CA GLY A 142 20.77 -1.80 -33.04
C GLY A 142 19.50 -1.03 -32.67
N VAL A 143 18.37 -1.71 -32.45
CA VAL A 143 17.10 -1.06 -32.07
C VAL A 143 17.16 -0.67 -30.59
N PRO A 144 16.99 0.62 -30.24
CA PRO A 144 16.97 1.04 -28.84
C PRO A 144 15.78 0.46 -28.06
N ALA A 145 15.97 0.22 -26.77
CA ALA A 145 14.93 -0.27 -25.86
C ALA A 145 14.79 0.66 -24.66
N ARG A 146 13.54 0.95 -24.28
CA ARG A 146 13.22 1.64 -23.01
C ARG A 146 12.28 0.78 -22.19
N PHE A 147 12.60 0.58 -20.93
CA PHE A 147 11.84 -0.32 -20.06
C PHE A 147 12.05 0.03 -18.59
N THR A 148 11.13 -0.44 -17.75
CA THR A 148 11.19 -0.29 -16.30
C THR A 148 11.14 -1.67 -15.67
N GLU A 149 12.21 -2.08 -14.99
CA GLU A 149 12.31 -3.41 -14.40
C GLU A 149 12.94 -3.36 -13.00
N GLY A 150 12.52 -4.31 -12.16
CA GLY A 150 13.10 -4.55 -10.85
C GLY A 150 14.32 -5.48 -10.95
N SER A 151 15.31 -5.26 -10.10
CA SER A 151 16.36 -6.25 -9.83
C SER A 151 16.25 -6.66 -8.37
N ASP A 152 15.90 -7.92 -8.14
CA ASP A 152 15.85 -8.53 -6.81
C ASP A 152 17.26 -8.60 -6.22
N SER A 153 18.25 -8.91 -7.06
CA SER A 153 19.67 -8.94 -6.69
C SER A 153 20.18 -7.61 -6.14
N MET A 154 19.68 -6.49 -6.68
CA MET A 154 20.04 -5.14 -6.21
C MET A 154 19.02 -4.55 -5.22
N GLY A 155 17.85 -5.18 -5.06
CA GLY A 155 16.73 -4.67 -4.24
C GLY A 155 16.17 -3.32 -4.73
N ARG A 156 16.25 -3.05 -6.05
CA ARG A 156 15.98 -1.74 -6.66
C ARG A 156 15.16 -1.86 -7.94
N TRP A 157 14.52 -0.76 -8.33
CA TRP A 157 13.82 -0.60 -9.61
C TRP A 157 14.53 0.43 -10.48
N PHE A 158 14.68 0.11 -11.76
CA PHE A 158 15.36 0.98 -12.72
C PHE A 158 14.44 1.34 -13.89
N ASP A 159 14.42 2.62 -14.28
CA ASP A 159 13.99 3.05 -15.62
C ASP A 159 15.25 3.10 -16.49
N VAL A 160 15.31 2.26 -17.53
CA VAL A 160 16.51 2.06 -18.35
C VAL A 160 16.19 2.41 -19.80
N TYR A 161 17.08 3.20 -20.39
CA TYR A 161 17.15 3.42 -21.83
C TYR A 161 18.47 2.86 -22.35
N ALA A 162 18.37 1.85 -23.21
CA ALA A 162 19.49 1.15 -23.81
C ALA A 162 19.54 1.43 -25.31
N PHE A 163 20.73 1.78 -25.82
CA PHE A 163 20.94 1.99 -27.25
C PHE A 163 22.33 1.51 -27.67
N SER A 164 22.44 1.01 -28.91
CA SER A 164 23.71 0.54 -29.45
C SER A 164 24.66 1.72 -29.72
N LEU A 165 25.95 1.52 -29.45
CA LEU A 165 26.99 2.54 -29.62
C LEU A 165 28.01 2.06 -30.65
N GLY A 166 28.31 2.90 -31.64
CA GLY A 166 29.27 2.58 -32.70
C GLY A 166 28.71 1.66 -33.81
N ASN A 167 29.59 0.85 -34.40
CA ASN A 167 29.22 -0.10 -35.45
C ASN A 167 28.72 -1.43 -34.85
N PRO A 168 27.81 -2.18 -35.50
CA PRO A 168 27.25 -3.43 -34.98
C PRO A 168 28.28 -4.47 -34.54
N GLY A 169 29.47 -4.49 -35.16
CA GLY A 169 30.57 -5.40 -34.80
C GLY A 169 31.21 -5.13 -33.44
N THR A 170 30.99 -3.95 -32.83
CA THR A 170 31.55 -3.61 -31.51
C THR A 170 30.74 -4.19 -30.35
N ARG A 171 29.46 -4.59 -30.59
CA ARG A 171 28.55 -5.14 -29.59
C ARG A 171 28.45 -4.30 -28.30
N GLN A 172 28.70 -2.99 -28.43
CA GLN A 172 28.63 -2.03 -27.33
C GLN A 172 27.22 -1.45 -27.21
N VAL A 173 26.74 -1.37 -25.97
CA VAL A 173 25.45 -0.80 -25.62
C VAL A 173 25.68 0.25 -24.55
N ALA A 174 25.18 1.46 -24.79
CA ALA A 174 25.11 2.49 -23.78
C ALA A 174 23.78 2.38 -23.02
N LEU A 175 23.86 2.46 -21.70
CA LEU A 175 22.75 2.41 -20.77
C LEU A 175 22.66 3.75 -20.04
N LEU A 176 21.51 4.41 -20.16
CA LEU A 176 21.09 5.50 -19.30
C LEU A 176 20.02 4.97 -18.35
N PHE A 177 20.21 5.11 -17.05
CA PHE A 177 19.26 4.57 -16.08
C PHE A 177 19.10 5.44 -14.84
N SER A 178 17.89 5.38 -14.28
CA SER A 178 17.55 6.06 -13.03
C SER A 178 17.02 5.04 -12.03
N ASP A 179 17.49 5.12 -10.79
CA ASP A 179 16.88 4.40 -9.68
C ASP A 179 15.52 5.05 -9.36
N ILE A 180 14.44 4.30 -9.56
CA ILE A 180 13.06 4.73 -9.32
C ILE A 180 12.43 3.96 -8.15
N THR A 181 13.25 3.33 -7.30
CA THR A 181 12.78 2.45 -6.22
C THR A 181 11.84 3.17 -5.26
N GLU A 182 12.17 4.39 -4.84
CA GLU A 182 11.32 5.18 -3.94
C GLU A 182 9.96 5.48 -4.57
N ARG A 183 9.94 5.91 -5.83
CA ARG A 183 8.71 6.16 -6.59
C ARG A 183 7.86 4.89 -6.68
N LYS A 184 8.48 3.76 -7.02
CA LYS A 184 7.79 2.47 -7.14
C LYS A 184 7.27 1.94 -5.81
N ARG A 185 8.03 2.09 -4.71
CA ARG A 185 7.57 1.71 -3.37
C ARG A 185 6.36 2.53 -2.94
N THR A 186 6.37 3.84 -3.16
CA THR A 186 5.23 4.70 -2.86
C THR A 186 4.00 4.32 -3.67
N GLU A 187 4.17 4.05 -4.97
CA GLU A 187 3.10 3.58 -5.86
C GLU A 187 2.50 2.24 -5.38
N ILE A 188 3.36 1.26 -5.04
CA ILE A 188 2.93 -0.05 -4.56
C ILE A 188 2.23 0.07 -3.20
N ILE A 189 2.80 0.80 -2.24
CA ILE A 189 2.20 1.01 -0.91
C ILE A 189 0.83 1.68 -1.03
N LEU A 190 0.72 2.72 -1.86
CA LEU A 190 -0.55 3.40 -2.08
C LEU A 190 -1.59 2.46 -2.68
N ARG A 191 -1.21 1.71 -3.71
CA ARG A 191 -2.09 0.73 -4.37
C ARG A 191 -2.51 -0.39 -3.42
N GLU A 192 -1.59 -0.92 -2.62
CA GLU A 192 -1.91 -1.92 -1.60
C GLU A 192 -2.84 -1.36 -0.53
N SER A 193 -2.59 -0.14 -0.06
CA SER A 193 -3.46 0.53 0.91
C SER A 193 -4.86 0.73 0.34
N GLU A 194 -4.98 1.15 -0.92
CA GLU A 194 -6.26 1.32 -1.60
C GLU A 194 -7.00 -0.01 -1.76
N MET A 195 -6.32 -1.06 -2.22
CA MET A 195 -6.91 -2.40 -2.33
C MET A 195 -7.34 -2.96 -0.97
N ARG A 196 -6.52 -2.77 0.08
CA ARG A 196 -6.86 -3.17 1.45
C ARG A 196 -8.12 -2.45 1.93
N PHE A 197 -8.20 -1.14 1.72
CA PHE A 197 -9.37 -0.34 2.08
C PHE A 197 -10.62 -0.81 1.33
N GLN A 198 -10.53 -0.99 0.00
CA GLN A 198 -11.64 -1.48 -0.82
C GLN A 198 -12.13 -2.86 -0.36
N ASN A 199 -11.21 -3.77 -0.02
CA ASN A 199 -11.58 -5.10 0.47
C ASN A 199 -12.27 -5.03 1.84
N LEU A 200 -11.76 -4.24 2.79
CA LEU A 200 -12.39 -4.06 4.10
C LEU A 200 -13.82 -3.52 3.99
N VAL A 201 -14.03 -2.54 3.11
CA VAL A 201 -15.36 -1.98 2.87
C VAL A 201 -16.29 -3.01 2.23
N ARG A 202 -15.81 -3.75 1.22
CA ARG A 202 -16.62 -4.75 0.50
C ARG A 202 -17.00 -5.95 1.37
N GLU A 203 -16.08 -6.45 2.19
CA GLU A 203 -16.28 -7.64 3.03
C GLU A 203 -17.02 -7.34 4.34
N ALA A 204 -17.24 -6.06 4.67
CA ALA A 204 -18.01 -5.68 5.84
C ALA A 204 -19.46 -6.15 5.72
N THR A 205 -19.94 -6.86 6.75
CA THR A 205 -21.34 -7.32 6.85
C THR A 205 -22.30 -6.20 7.24
N VAL A 206 -21.78 -5.12 7.82
CA VAL A 206 -22.53 -3.89 8.05
C VAL A 206 -22.61 -3.07 6.77
N GLY A 207 -23.74 -2.42 6.52
CA GLY A 207 -23.88 -1.46 5.44
C GLY A 207 -22.98 -0.26 5.68
N ILE A 208 -22.13 0.07 4.72
CA ILE A 208 -21.24 1.21 4.73
C ILE A 208 -21.61 2.12 3.57
N VAL A 209 -21.88 3.39 3.85
CA VAL A 209 -22.05 4.42 2.82
C VAL A 209 -21.36 5.72 3.24
N LEU A 210 -20.60 6.34 2.34
CA LEU A 210 -20.04 7.67 2.51
C LEU A 210 -20.78 8.65 1.61
N LEU A 211 -21.34 9.69 2.22
CA LEU A 211 -22.02 10.78 1.53
C LEU A 211 -21.15 12.03 1.57
N THR A 212 -20.90 12.68 0.44
CA THR A 212 -20.09 13.90 0.37
C THR A 212 -20.84 15.09 -0.23
N GLY A 213 -20.44 16.28 0.21
CA GLY A 213 -21.04 17.55 -0.19
C GLY A 213 -22.46 17.79 0.36
N PRO A 214 -23.02 18.99 0.12
CA PRO A 214 -24.35 19.36 0.62
C PRO A 214 -25.49 18.56 -0.03
N GLU A 215 -25.26 18.07 -1.26
CA GLU A 215 -26.22 17.27 -2.02
C GLU A 215 -26.25 15.79 -1.59
N MET A 216 -25.38 15.37 -0.67
CA MET A 216 -25.31 14.01 -0.13
C MET A 216 -25.08 12.97 -1.24
N LYS A 217 -24.04 13.21 -2.05
CA LYS A 217 -23.64 12.31 -3.13
C LYS A 217 -22.93 11.09 -2.57
N VAL A 218 -23.28 9.91 -3.06
CA VAL A 218 -22.68 8.66 -2.63
C VAL A 218 -21.29 8.51 -3.25
N GLU A 219 -20.25 8.54 -2.41
CA GLU A 219 -18.85 8.35 -2.84
C GLU A 219 -18.36 6.93 -2.58
N ILE A 220 -18.87 6.30 -1.52
CA ILE A 220 -18.58 4.90 -1.18
C ILE A 220 -19.91 4.24 -0.82
N ALA A 221 -20.15 3.03 -1.32
CA ALA A 221 -21.20 2.15 -0.84
C ALA A 221 -20.71 0.70 -0.95
N ASN A 222 -20.94 -0.12 0.09
CA ASN A 222 -20.64 -1.55 0.02
C ASN A 222 -21.87 -2.38 -0.35
N GLU A 223 -21.65 -3.67 -0.59
CA GLU A 223 -22.71 -4.59 -0.97
C GLU A 223 -23.78 -4.74 0.10
N ALA A 224 -23.40 -4.76 1.38
CA ALA A 224 -24.35 -4.85 2.49
C ALA A 224 -25.33 -3.65 2.53
N TYR A 225 -24.83 -2.43 2.29
CA TYR A 225 -25.69 -1.24 2.18
C TYR A 225 -26.60 -1.33 0.96
N GLY A 226 -26.05 -1.75 -0.18
CA GLY A 226 -26.82 -1.98 -1.39
C GLY A 226 -27.98 -2.97 -1.18
N GLN A 227 -27.70 -4.12 -0.55
CA GLN A 227 -28.72 -5.13 -0.24
C GLN A 227 -29.84 -4.61 0.68
N LEU A 228 -29.49 -3.77 1.65
CA LEU A 228 -30.45 -3.13 2.57
C LEU A 228 -31.47 -2.27 1.81
N ILE A 229 -31.01 -1.54 0.79
CA ILE A 229 -31.86 -0.64 -0.01
C ILE A 229 -32.24 -1.20 -1.39
N ASP A 230 -31.96 -2.49 -1.62
CA ASP A 230 -32.21 -3.19 -2.86
C ASP A 230 -31.59 -2.55 -4.11
N ARG A 231 -30.32 -2.16 -4.00
CA ARG A 231 -29.52 -1.58 -5.09
C ARG A 231 -28.14 -2.19 -5.13
N THR A 232 -27.50 -2.13 -6.29
CA THR A 232 -26.08 -2.46 -6.43
C THR A 232 -25.24 -1.23 -6.08
N PRO A 233 -24.02 -1.39 -5.51
CA PRO A 233 -23.12 -0.26 -5.28
C PRO A 233 -22.90 0.62 -6.53
N ALA A 234 -22.81 0.00 -7.71
CA ALA A 234 -22.64 0.69 -8.99
C ALA A 234 -23.79 1.65 -9.34
N GLU A 235 -25.02 1.35 -8.91
CA GLU A 235 -26.18 2.24 -9.11
C GLU A 235 -26.18 3.43 -8.15
N LEU A 236 -25.49 3.30 -7.02
CA LEU A 236 -25.44 4.34 -5.98
C LEU A 236 -24.30 5.34 -6.25
N LEU A 237 -23.13 4.84 -6.62
CA LEU A 237 -21.90 5.64 -6.75
C LEU A 237 -22.10 6.86 -7.67
N GLY A 238 -21.70 8.03 -7.16
CA GLY A 238 -21.76 9.32 -7.85
C GLY A 238 -23.15 9.98 -7.89
N ARG A 239 -24.20 9.31 -7.40
CA ARG A 239 -25.57 9.83 -7.39
C ARG A 239 -25.95 10.40 -6.02
N GLU A 240 -26.94 11.27 -6.00
CA GLU A 240 -27.51 11.81 -4.77
C GLU A 240 -28.39 10.75 -4.09
N LEU A 241 -28.14 10.47 -2.81
CA LEU A 241 -28.78 9.35 -2.12
C LEU A 241 -30.32 9.38 -2.23
N PHE A 242 -30.92 10.55 -2.00
CA PHE A 242 -32.38 10.69 -1.96
C PHE A 242 -33.05 10.72 -3.34
N THR A 243 -32.28 10.81 -4.44
CA THR A 243 -32.84 10.53 -5.78
C THR A 243 -33.14 9.03 -5.98
N ILE A 244 -32.50 8.17 -5.18
CA ILE A 244 -32.63 6.71 -5.25
C ILE A 244 -33.64 6.19 -4.23
N ILE A 245 -33.65 6.78 -3.02
CA ILE A 245 -34.55 6.42 -1.91
C ILE A 245 -35.37 7.63 -1.41
N PRO A 246 -36.21 8.25 -2.26
CA PRO A 246 -36.92 9.50 -1.94
C PRO A 246 -37.87 9.36 -0.75
N ASP A 247 -38.50 8.20 -0.58
CA ASP A 247 -39.48 7.95 0.49
C ASP A 247 -38.87 8.09 1.91
N THR A 248 -37.55 7.94 2.02
CA THR A 248 -36.83 7.96 3.29
C THR A 248 -36.24 9.34 3.62
N GLU A 249 -36.32 10.29 2.68
CA GLU A 249 -35.68 11.60 2.76
C GLU A 249 -36.14 12.43 3.95
N ALA A 250 -37.45 12.46 4.20
CA ALA A 250 -38.04 13.26 5.28
C ALA A 250 -37.49 12.88 6.66
N TYR A 251 -37.14 11.61 6.86
CA TYR A 251 -36.63 11.11 8.13
C TYR A 251 -35.10 11.22 8.23
N PHE A 252 -34.36 10.79 7.20
CA PHE A 252 -32.90 10.71 7.30
C PHE A 252 -32.15 11.98 6.91
N ARG A 253 -32.69 12.82 6.00
CA ARG A 253 -32.00 14.05 5.57
C ARG A 253 -31.70 14.99 6.75
N PRO A 254 -32.62 15.27 7.68
CA PRO A 254 -32.34 16.13 8.82
C PRO A 254 -31.20 15.60 9.70
N ILE A 255 -31.14 14.28 9.92
CA ILE A 255 -30.10 13.61 10.71
C ILE A 255 -28.73 13.80 10.04
N ILE A 256 -28.63 13.47 8.74
CA ILE A 256 -27.38 13.59 7.99
C ILE A 256 -26.93 15.06 7.94
N LYS A 257 -27.86 15.99 7.73
CA LYS A 257 -27.58 17.43 7.71
C LYS A 257 -27.07 17.92 9.07
N GLN A 258 -27.67 17.47 10.17
CA GLN A 258 -27.22 17.82 11.52
C GLN A 258 -25.77 17.37 11.75
N VAL A 259 -25.42 16.14 11.38
CA VAL A 259 -24.04 15.63 11.53
C VAL A 259 -23.07 16.41 10.65
N PHE A 260 -23.47 16.74 9.42
CA PHE A 260 -22.67 17.54 8.50
C PHE A 260 -22.39 18.96 9.05
N ASP A 261 -23.43 19.65 9.54
CA ASP A 261 -23.33 21.03 10.00
C ASP A 261 -22.63 21.16 11.36
N THR A 262 -22.91 20.25 12.29
CA THR A 262 -22.40 20.32 13.67
C THR A 262 -21.06 19.61 13.85
N GLY A 263 -20.76 18.63 12.98
CA GLY A 263 -19.63 17.73 13.17
C GLY A 263 -19.74 16.83 14.41
N ALA A 264 -20.93 16.67 14.98
CA ALA A 264 -21.21 15.75 16.08
C ALA A 264 -21.82 14.44 15.53
N PRO A 265 -21.39 13.26 16.00
CA PRO A 265 -21.96 12.00 15.55
C PRO A 265 -23.41 11.83 16.02
N TYR A 266 -24.18 11.05 15.27
CA TYR A 266 -25.56 10.70 15.61
C TYR A 266 -25.74 9.18 15.59
N TYR A 267 -26.55 8.66 16.51
CA TYR A 267 -26.75 7.22 16.70
C TYR A 267 -28.25 6.91 16.66
N LEU A 268 -28.62 5.94 15.81
CA LEU A 268 -29.94 5.32 15.77
C LEU A 268 -29.84 3.91 16.34
N TYR A 269 -30.74 3.61 17.28
CA TYR A 269 -30.88 2.31 17.92
C TYR A 269 -32.30 1.81 17.76
N ASP A 270 -32.44 0.57 17.31
CA ASP A 270 -33.67 -0.18 17.09
C ASP A 270 -34.75 0.65 16.38
N ALA A 271 -34.31 1.49 15.43
CA ALA A 271 -35.20 2.42 14.74
C ALA A 271 -36.01 1.66 13.69
N PRO A 272 -37.36 1.72 13.72
CA PRO A 272 -38.16 1.09 12.69
C PRO A 272 -37.87 1.77 11.35
N TYR A 273 -37.66 0.98 10.32
CA TYR A 273 -37.52 1.48 8.96
C TYR A 273 -38.45 0.71 8.02
N THR A 274 -38.83 1.39 6.96
CA THR A 274 -39.66 0.84 5.90
C THR A 274 -38.96 1.11 4.59
N ILE A 275 -38.71 0.06 3.82
CA ILE A 275 -38.13 0.17 2.48
C ILE A 275 -38.98 -0.56 1.46
N ASN A 276 -39.08 0.03 0.27
CA ASN A 276 -39.75 -0.58 -0.85
C ASN A 276 -38.73 -1.36 -1.69
N LYS A 277 -38.83 -2.69 -1.65
CA LYS A 277 -37.99 -3.64 -2.39
C LYS A 277 -38.82 -4.28 -3.48
N ASP A 278 -38.56 -3.94 -4.74
CA ASP A 278 -39.34 -4.43 -5.91
C ASP A 278 -40.87 -4.37 -5.77
N GLY A 279 -41.41 -3.30 -5.18
CA GLY A 279 -42.85 -3.13 -4.94
C GLY A 279 -43.38 -3.83 -3.68
N LYS A 280 -42.51 -4.53 -2.94
CA LYS A 280 -42.82 -5.11 -1.63
C LYS A 280 -42.29 -4.22 -0.52
N VAL A 281 -43.20 -3.78 0.36
CA VAL A 281 -42.84 -3.06 1.56
C VAL A 281 -42.20 -4.03 2.56
N ILE A 282 -40.94 -3.78 2.89
CA ILE A 282 -40.19 -4.49 3.93
C ILE A 282 -40.09 -3.57 5.14
N GLU A 283 -40.54 -4.08 6.28
CA GLU A 283 -40.42 -3.42 7.57
C GLU A 283 -39.35 -4.13 8.40
N GLY A 284 -38.51 -3.34 9.05
CA GLY A 284 -37.41 -3.86 9.86
C GLY A 284 -36.96 -2.87 10.94
N TYR A 285 -35.93 -3.26 11.67
CA TYR A 285 -35.28 -2.45 12.69
C TYR A 285 -33.83 -2.18 12.28
N LEU A 286 -33.42 -0.92 12.36
CA LEU A 286 -32.12 -0.43 11.91
C LEU A 286 -31.31 0.14 13.07
N ASN A 287 -30.09 -0.34 13.24
CA ASN A 287 -29.06 0.34 14.01
C ASN A 287 -28.16 1.10 13.04
N ALA A 288 -27.97 2.40 13.24
CA ALA A 288 -27.12 3.20 12.37
C ALA A 288 -26.28 4.22 13.14
N VAL A 289 -25.04 4.39 12.71
CA VAL A 289 -24.10 5.38 13.24
C VAL A 289 -23.74 6.33 12.11
N TYR A 290 -23.95 7.62 12.34
CA TYR A 290 -23.63 8.69 11.42
C TYR A 290 -22.41 9.43 11.97
N GLN A 291 -21.27 9.30 11.30
CA GLN A 291 -20.02 9.94 11.70
C GLN A 291 -19.65 11.06 10.71
N PRO A 292 -19.18 12.22 11.19
CA PRO A 292 -18.70 13.28 10.32
C PRO A 292 -17.41 12.84 9.62
N TYR A 293 -17.40 12.88 8.29
CA TYR A 293 -16.21 12.67 7.49
C TYR A 293 -15.52 14.02 7.27
N ARG A 294 -14.22 14.08 7.56
CA ARG A 294 -13.43 15.31 7.51
C ARG A 294 -12.39 15.24 6.41
N ASP A 295 -12.23 16.33 5.68
CA ASP A 295 -11.16 16.49 4.70
C ASP A 295 -9.79 16.76 5.36
N GLN A 296 -8.76 16.99 4.53
CA GLN A 296 -7.40 17.27 4.97
C GLN A 296 -7.31 18.56 5.82
N ASP A 297 -8.24 19.51 5.64
CA ASP A 297 -8.33 20.75 6.39
C ASP A 297 -9.15 20.61 7.69
N ARG A 298 -9.50 19.38 8.08
CA ARG A 298 -10.35 19.02 9.24
C ARG A 298 -11.78 19.56 9.16
N LYS A 299 -12.20 20.09 8.00
CA LYS A 299 -13.56 20.54 7.77
C LYS A 299 -14.43 19.33 7.47
N VAL A 300 -15.69 19.36 7.94
CA VAL A 300 -16.65 18.30 7.60
C VAL A 300 -16.97 18.41 6.11
N SER A 301 -16.60 17.38 5.36
CA SER A 301 -16.78 17.27 3.90
C SER A 301 -17.83 16.23 3.53
N GLY A 302 -18.25 15.40 4.48
CA GLY A 302 -19.27 14.38 4.29
C GLY A 302 -19.74 13.72 5.59
N VAL A 303 -20.52 12.66 5.44
CA VAL A 303 -21.03 11.82 6.54
C VAL A 303 -20.82 10.35 6.16
N LEU A 304 -20.08 9.63 7.00
CA LEU A 304 -19.95 8.17 6.93
C LEU A 304 -21.08 7.55 7.73
N ILE A 305 -21.84 6.66 7.11
CA ILE A 305 -22.95 5.95 7.74
C ILE A 305 -22.60 4.47 7.79
N LEU A 306 -22.68 3.91 9.00
CA LEU A 306 -22.59 2.48 9.25
C LEU A 306 -23.97 2.03 9.69
N CYS A 307 -24.61 1.12 8.97
CA CYS A 307 -25.96 0.67 9.29
C CYS A 307 -26.05 -0.86 9.30
N ASN A 308 -26.79 -1.40 10.26
CA ASN A 308 -26.99 -2.83 10.44
C ASN A 308 -28.48 -3.12 10.64
N ASP A 309 -29.01 -4.03 9.83
CA ASP A 309 -30.36 -4.56 10.02
C ASP A 309 -30.35 -5.51 11.23
N VAL A 310 -31.12 -5.18 12.26
CA VAL A 310 -31.24 -5.96 13.50
C VAL A 310 -32.60 -6.64 13.62
N THR A 311 -33.37 -6.70 12.54
CA THR A 311 -34.73 -7.25 12.52
C THR A 311 -34.78 -8.70 13.00
N GLU A 312 -33.90 -9.56 12.51
CA GLU A 312 -33.82 -10.98 12.90
C GLU A 312 -33.50 -11.11 14.40
N SER A 313 -32.55 -10.33 14.89
CA SER A 313 -32.15 -10.33 16.31
C SER A 313 -33.29 -9.85 17.22
N MET A 314 -33.98 -8.78 16.82
CA MET A 314 -35.14 -8.25 17.52
C MET A 314 -36.30 -9.26 17.54
N LYS A 315 -36.61 -9.90 16.42
CA LYS A 315 -37.65 -10.95 16.34
C LYS A 315 -37.31 -12.15 17.22
N ALA A 316 -36.06 -12.62 17.21
CA ALA A 316 -35.62 -13.73 18.04
C ALA A 316 -35.75 -13.40 19.53
N ARG A 317 -35.34 -12.19 19.92
CA ARG A 317 -35.48 -11.70 21.29
C ARG A 317 -36.95 -11.60 21.71
N GLN A 318 -37.80 -11.01 20.88
CA GLN A 318 -39.22 -10.88 21.17
C GLN A 318 -39.90 -12.25 21.26
N ALA A 319 -39.56 -13.20 20.39
CA ALA A 319 -40.09 -14.55 20.45
C ALA A 319 -39.67 -15.29 21.74
N LEU A 320 -38.43 -15.07 22.20
CA LEU A 320 -37.96 -15.60 23.47
C LEU A 320 -38.72 -14.99 24.65
N GLU A 321 -38.83 -13.66 24.69
CA GLU A 321 -39.57 -12.94 25.73
C GLU A 321 -41.04 -13.38 25.77
N GLU A 322 -41.69 -13.55 24.62
CA GLU A 322 -43.05 -14.09 24.53
C GLU A 322 -43.14 -15.54 25.00
N SER A 323 -42.16 -16.39 24.67
CA SER A 323 -42.13 -17.78 25.10
C SER A 323 -41.97 -17.90 26.62
N GLU A 324 -41.07 -17.12 27.22
CA GLU A 324 -40.88 -17.03 28.66
C GLU A 324 -42.13 -16.51 29.36
N ALA A 325 -42.77 -15.47 28.82
CA ALA A 325 -44.01 -14.93 29.36
C ALA A 325 -45.17 -15.94 29.28
N LYS A 326 -45.29 -16.66 28.16
CA LYS A 326 -46.28 -17.74 27.98
C LYS A 326 -46.03 -18.88 28.95
N PHE A 327 -44.78 -19.34 29.10
CA PHE A 327 -44.40 -20.37 30.07
C PHE A 327 -44.80 -19.94 31.49
N ARG A 328 -44.39 -18.74 31.92
CA ARG A 328 -44.73 -18.20 33.24
C ARG A 328 -46.23 -18.10 33.44
N THR A 329 -46.99 -17.63 32.45
CA THR A 329 -48.44 -17.52 32.57
C THR A 329 -49.09 -18.89 32.75
N LEU A 330 -48.67 -19.90 31.98
CA LEU A 330 -49.20 -21.25 32.08
C LEU A 330 -48.84 -21.91 33.41
N SER A 331 -47.58 -21.82 33.83
CA SER A 331 -47.13 -22.43 35.09
C SER A 331 -47.77 -21.79 36.33
N GLU A 332 -48.06 -20.49 36.31
CA GLU A 332 -48.72 -19.80 37.43
C GLU A 332 -50.25 -20.01 37.48
N THR A 333 -50.87 -20.38 36.36
CA THR A 333 -52.33 -20.59 36.28
C THR A 333 -52.76 -22.04 36.43
N LEU A 334 -51.88 -23.00 36.14
CA LEU A 334 -52.16 -24.42 36.37
C LEU A 334 -52.34 -24.68 37.87
N PRO A 335 -53.35 -25.47 38.29
CA PRO A 335 -53.52 -25.86 39.70
C PRO A 335 -52.50 -26.90 40.19
N GLU A 336 -51.55 -27.30 39.34
CA GLU A 336 -50.49 -28.26 39.66
C GLU A 336 -49.22 -27.56 40.14
N LEU A 337 -48.42 -28.26 40.94
CA LEU A 337 -47.14 -27.78 41.45
C LEU A 337 -46.07 -27.90 40.36
N VAL A 338 -45.86 -26.82 39.60
CA VAL A 338 -44.82 -26.78 38.57
C VAL A 338 -43.50 -26.29 39.16
N TRP A 339 -42.43 -27.04 38.92
CA TRP A 339 -41.06 -26.73 39.31
C TRP A 339 -40.06 -27.23 38.27
N MET A 340 -38.88 -26.64 38.24
CA MET A 340 -37.79 -26.96 37.32
C MET A 340 -36.45 -26.87 38.05
N THR A 341 -35.53 -27.76 37.70
CA THR A 341 -34.15 -27.78 38.21
C THR A 341 -33.16 -27.73 37.06
N ASN A 342 -31.95 -27.27 37.34
CA ASN A 342 -30.82 -27.41 36.42
C ASN A 342 -30.31 -28.86 36.35
N GLU A 343 -29.27 -29.08 35.54
CA GLU A 343 -28.63 -30.39 35.36
C GLU A 343 -28.02 -30.99 36.64
N ASN A 344 -27.73 -30.16 37.65
CA ASN A 344 -27.21 -30.57 38.94
C ASN A 344 -28.31 -30.86 39.97
N GLY A 345 -29.58 -30.70 39.59
CA GLY A 345 -30.74 -30.87 40.46
C GLY A 345 -31.06 -29.65 41.32
N GLU A 346 -30.37 -28.52 41.14
CA GLU A 346 -30.67 -27.28 41.87
C GLU A 346 -31.91 -26.60 41.28
N GLN A 347 -32.79 -26.09 42.14
CA GLN A 347 -34.04 -25.49 41.72
C GLN A 347 -33.84 -24.17 40.94
N GLU A 348 -34.30 -24.13 39.69
CA GLU A 348 -34.28 -22.94 38.82
C GLU A 348 -35.62 -22.21 38.79
N TYR A 349 -36.72 -22.94 38.93
CA TYR A 349 -38.07 -22.35 38.90
C TYR A 349 -39.04 -23.11 39.82
N ALA A 350 -39.95 -22.38 40.45
CA ALA A 350 -41.19 -22.92 40.99
C ALA A 350 -42.32 -21.91 40.83
N SER A 351 -43.49 -22.42 40.46
CA SER A 351 -44.73 -21.66 40.42
C SER A 351 -45.18 -21.21 41.81
N SER A 352 -45.92 -20.11 41.89
CA SER A 352 -46.51 -19.60 43.15
C SER A 352 -47.44 -20.61 43.82
N LYS A 353 -48.01 -21.56 43.06
CA LYS A 353 -48.81 -22.67 43.59
C LYS A 353 -48.08 -23.53 44.60
N TRP A 354 -46.75 -23.61 44.48
CA TRP A 354 -45.92 -24.26 45.47
C TRP A 354 -46.11 -23.68 46.87
N GLU A 355 -46.01 -22.35 46.99
CA GLU A 355 -46.19 -21.67 48.27
C GLU A 355 -47.65 -21.66 48.70
N GLU A 356 -48.62 -21.47 47.79
CA GLU A 356 -50.05 -21.54 48.12
C GLU A 356 -50.45 -22.90 48.71
N TYR A 357 -49.93 -23.99 48.14
CA TYR A 357 -50.29 -25.35 48.56
C TYR A 357 -49.51 -25.83 49.79
N THR A 358 -48.20 -25.57 49.83
CA THR A 358 -47.32 -26.07 50.91
C THR A 358 -47.19 -25.10 52.08
N GLY A 359 -47.51 -23.82 51.87
CA GLY A 359 -47.32 -22.73 52.81
C GLY A 359 -45.85 -22.44 53.12
N ILE A 360 -44.93 -22.81 52.22
CA ILE A 360 -43.50 -22.53 52.32
C ILE A 360 -42.99 -22.03 50.98
N ALA A 361 -42.26 -20.92 50.99
CA ALA A 361 -41.60 -20.42 49.79
C ALA A 361 -40.56 -21.45 49.29
N PRO A 362 -40.57 -21.79 47.99
CA PRO A 362 -39.56 -22.68 47.42
C PRO A 362 -38.18 -22.01 47.52
N ALA A 363 -37.23 -22.66 48.19
CA ALA A 363 -35.91 -22.08 48.45
C ALA A 363 -34.75 -23.08 48.30
N SER A 364 -34.97 -24.38 48.54
CA SER A 364 -33.96 -25.45 48.36
C SER A 364 -34.56 -26.87 48.52
N ASP A 365 -33.77 -27.91 48.25
CA ASP A 365 -34.10 -29.32 48.54
C ASP A 365 -34.47 -29.57 50.02
N GLU A 366 -33.90 -28.77 50.94
CA GLU A 366 -34.23 -28.85 52.37
C GLU A 366 -35.69 -28.48 52.64
N THR A 367 -36.28 -27.63 51.80
CA THR A 367 -37.69 -27.24 51.88
C THR A 367 -38.62 -28.42 51.58
N TRP A 368 -38.25 -29.30 50.64
CA TRP A 368 -39.05 -30.48 50.30
C TRP A 368 -39.02 -31.54 51.41
N ALA A 369 -37.87 -31.77 52.02
CA ALA A 369 -37.72 -32.70 53.14
C ALA A 369 -38.53 -32.30 54.38
N GLN A 370 -38.85 -31.01 54.53
CA GLN A 370 -39.69 -30.51 55.61
C GLN A 370 -41.16 -30.90 55.43
N ILE A 371 -41.65 -30.97 54.18
CA ILE A 371 -43.08 -31.18 53.87
C ILE A 371 -43.40 -32.67 53.72
N VAL A 372 -42.47 -33.49 53.21
CA VAL A 372 -42.69 -34.92 52.99
C VAL A 372 -42.55 -35.74 54.27
N HIS A 373 -43.35 -36.79 54.43
CA HIS A 373 -43.30 -37.71 55.57
C HIS A 373 -41.92 -38.40 55.65
N PRO A 374 -41.28 -38.50 56.85
CA PRO A 374 -39.88 -38.96 56.97
C PRO A 374 -39.63 -40.37 56.41
N ALA A 375 -40.63 -41.26 56.48
CA ALA A 375 -40.53 -42.62 55.95
C ALA A 375 -40.39 -42.68 54.41
N ASP A 376 -40.79 -41.63 53.70
CA ASP A 376 -40.78 -41.59 52.23
C ASP A 376 -39.50 -40.91 51.69
N LEU A 377 -38.79 -40.14 52.51
CA LEU A 377 -37.62 -39.32 52.10
C LEU A 377 -36.48 -40.13 51.47
N ALA A 378 -36.14 -41.28 52.06
CA ALA A 378 -35.02 -42.09 51.58
C ALA A 378 -35.27 -42.63 50.16
N ALA A 379 -36.49 -43.12 49.91
CA ALA A 379 -36.87 -43.67 48.61
C ALA A 379 -37.01 -42.59 47.52
N ILE A 380 -37.50 -41.41 47.87
CA ILE A 380 -37.59 -40.24 46.98
C ILE A 380 -36.19 -39.77 46.58
N SER A 381 -35.28 -39.62 47.54
CA SER A 381 -33.92 -39.13 47.30
C SER A 381 -33.15 -40.11 46.39
N GLU A 382 -33.30 -41.41 46.59
CA GLU A 382 -32.71 -42.43 45.72
C GLU A 382 -33.29 -42.41 44.31
N ALA A 383 -34.62 -42.30 44.19
CA ALA A 383 -35.29 -42.19 42.89
C ALA A 383 -34.92 -40.90 42.14
N TRP A 384 -34.77 -39.78 42.86
CA TRP A 384 -34.35 -38.50 42.30
C TRP A 384 -32.91 -38.57 41.80
N LYS A 385 -31.99 -39.08 42.64
CA LYS A 385 -30.58 -39.27 42.27
C LYS A 385 -30.44 -40.19 41.04
N SER A 386 -31.19 -41.29 41.01
CA SER A 386 -31.19 -42.19 39.85
C SER A 386 -31.73 -41.51 38.59
N SER A 387 -32.76 -40.67 38.69
CA SER A 387 -33.28 -39.91 37.54
C SER A 387 -32.24 -38.93 37.01
N LEU A 388 -31.54 -38.18 37.88
CA LEU A 388 -30.48 -37.25 37.49
C LEU A 388 -29.30 -37.98 36.81
N GLU A 389 -28.86 -39.12 37.34
CA GLU A 389 -27.72 -39.87 36.79
C GLU A 389 -28.05 -40.61 35.49
N THR A 390 -29.31 -41.02 35.29
CA THR A 390 -29.70 -41.89 34.16
C THR A 390 -30.56 -41.22 33.10
N GLY A 391 -31.11 -40.03 33.38
CA GLY A 391 -32.06 -39.31 32.53
C GLY A 391 -33.45 -39.98 32.42
N ARG A 392 -33.75 -40.99 33.24
CA ARG A 392 -35.05 -41.68 33.23
C ARG A 392 -36.12 -40.83 33.91
N PHE A 393 -37.37 -40.97 33.46
CA PHE A 393 -38.52 -40.26 34.04
C PHE A 393 -38.61 -40.47 35.55
N TYR A 394 -38.61 -39.37 36.30
CA TYR A 394 -38.87 -39.35 37.71
C TYR A 394 -40.38 -39.37 37.97
N ARG A 395 -40.86 -40.40 38.67
CA ARG A 395 -42.25 -40.51 39.13
C ARG A 395 -42.27 -41.17 40.50
N PHE A 396 -42.95 -40.56 41.46
CA PHE A 396 -43.04 -41.07 42.81
C PHE A 396 -44.37 -40.68 43.47
N GLU A 397 -44.84 -41.47 44.43
CA GLU A 397 -46.00 -41.17 45.25
C GLU A 397 -45.54 -40.95 46.70
N VAL A 398 -45.82 -39.78 47.25
CA VAL A 398 -45.30 -39.36 48.57
C VAL A 398 -46.45 -38.96 49.47
N ARG A 399 -46.31 -39.22 50.77
CA ARG A 399 -47.22 -38.64 51.76
C ARG A 399 -46.66 -37.31 52.22
N LEU A 400 -47.49 -36.28 52.19
CA LEU A 400 -47.16 -34.99 52.79
C LEU A 400 -47.55 -35.03 54.28
N LYS A 401 -46.75 -34.39 55.12
CA LYS A 401 -47.08 -34.18 56.54
C LYS A 401 -48.35 -33.35 56.58
N ASN A 402 -49.38 -33.87 57.25
CA ASN A 402 -50.58 -33.11 57.52
C ASN A 402 -50.19 -31.93 58.42
N ARG A 403 -50.60 -30.71 58.07
CA ARG A 403 -50.46 -29.57 58.98
C ARG A 403 -51.57 -29.61 60.03
#